data_AF-D8MA88-F1
#
_entry.id   AF-D8MA88-F1
#
_cell.length_a   1.000
_cell.length_b   1.000
_cell.length_c   1.000
_cell.angle_alpha   90.00
_cell.angle_beta   90.00
_cell.angle_gamma   90.00
#
_symmetry.space_group_name_H-M   'P 1'
#
loop_
_entity.id
_entity.type
_entity.pdbx_description
1 polymer ?
#
loop_
_entity_poly.entity_id
_entity_poly.type
_entity_poly.pdbx_seq_one_letter_code
_entity_poly.pdbx_strand_id
1 'polypeptide(L)'
;MCSWLPRGERVFFFIENGNGVLIKTENGVNSMRCILPQTFLDAKNHPHNHTLCDGIIVHEKKLNPPILRLLLLDVLYINGMSLKTLPFVQRIHALKKEVLNKIHERKELEKEKTQQAEVKSIGYRECWPIDQLKKIKQSLLPSLTHDNDGISVFDAKAPYVYGDTESRYWKYVGDLD
;
A
#
# COMPACT_ATOMS: atom_id res chain seq x y z
N MET A 1 -5.44 -7.90 -13.50
CA MET A 1 -4.09 -7.43 -13.16
C MET A 1 -3.47 -8.41 -12.18
N CYS A 2 -2.14 -8.36 -12.02
CA CYS A 2 -1.43 -9.21 -11.07
C CYS A 2 -0.33 -8.43 -10.33
N SER A 3 0.07 -8.94 -9.18
CA SER A 3 1.16 -8.42 -8.35
C SER A 3 1.71 -9.52 -7.44
N TRP A 4 2.83 -9.32 -6.77
CA TRP A 4 3.22 -10.23 -5.68
C TRP A 4 2.25 -10.11 -4.50
N LEU A 5 2.19 -11.12 -3.66
CA LEU A 5 1.43 -11.13 -2.42
C LEU A 5 2.40 -10.94 -1.24
N PRO A 6 2.57 -9.71 -0.71
CA PRO A 6 3.46 -9.49 0.41
C PRO A 6 2.96 -10.20 1.67
N ARG A 7 3.87 -10.81 2.42
CA ARG A 7 3.58 -11.34 3.75
C ARG A 7 3.90 -10.25 4.79
N GLY A 8 2.90 -9.84 5.56
CA GLY A 8 3.05 -8.77 6.53
C GLY A 8 1.79 -8.46 7.32
N GLU A 9 1.83 -7.38 8.09
CA GLU A 9 0.70 -6.89 8.90
C GLU A 9 -0.17 -5.96 8.03
N ARG A 10 -1.43 -6.33 7.78
CA ARG A 10 -2.35 -5.45 7.06
C ARG A 10 -2.80 -4.29 7.96
N VAL A 11 -2.74 -3.09 7.43
CA VAL A 11 -3.09 -1.86 8.13
C VAL A 11 -3.85 -0.93 7.21
N PHE A 12 -4.70 -0.08 7.78
CA PHE A 12 -5.15 1.13 7.12
C PHE A 12 -4.21 2.27 7.43
N PHE A 13 -3.91 3.08 6.42
CA PHE A 13 -3.17 4.32 6.57
C PHE A 13 -4.14 5.49 6.45
N PHE A 14 -4.43 6.14 7.58
CA PHE A 14 -5.33 7.27 7.66
C PHE A 14 -4.55 8.57 7.83
N ILE A 15 -4.98 9.62 7.12
CA ILE A 15 -4.36 10.94 7.19
C ILE A 15 -5.41 11.98 7.54
N GLU A 16 -5.14 12.75 8.59
CA GLU A 16 -5.99 13.82 9.09
C GLU A 16 -5.15 15.07 9.39
N ASN A 17 -5.52 16.20 8.78
CA ASN A 17 -4.77 17.45 8.86
C ASN A 17 -3.26 17.29 8.59
N GLY A 18 -2.91 16.43 7.62
CA GLY A 18 -1.53 16.10 7.24
C GLY A 18 -0.80 15.14 8.18
N ASN A 19 -1.43 14.70 9.28
CA ASN A 19 -0.86 13.73 10.22
C ASN A 19 -1.26 12.32 9.83
N GLY A 20 -0.27 11.42 9.74
CA GLY A 20 -0.48 10.04 9.35
C GLY A 20 -0.58 9.09 10.54
N VAL A 21 -1.58 8.21 10.54
CA VAL A 21 -1.70 7.12 11.52
C VAL A 21 -1.91 5.78 10.81
N LEU A 22 -1.26 4.75 11.33
CA LEU A 22 -1.52 3.37 10.91
C LEU A 22 -2.50 2.74 11.89
N ILE A 23 -3.52 2.10 11.34
CA ILE A 23 -4.60 1.44 12.08
C ILE A 23 -4.54 -0.02 11.73
N LYS A 24 -4.36 -0.88 12.73
CA LYS A 24 -4.48 -2.33 12.55
C LYS A 24 -5.89 -2.78 12.90
N THR A 25 -6.33 -3.85 12.26
CA THR A 25 -7.59 -4.53 12.58
C THR A 25 -7.29 -5.94 13.04
N GLU A 26 -7.62 -6.25 14.29
CA GLU A 26 -7.47 -7.58 14.88
C GLU A 26 -8.82 -8.02 15.44
N ASN A 27 -9.31 -9.19 15.04
CA ASN A 27 -10.61 -9.72 15.48
C ASN A 27 -11.78 -8.73 15.32
N GLY A 28 -11.77 -7.94 14.24
CA GLY A 28 -12.78 -6.91 13.96
C GLY A 28 -12.64 -5.62 14.78
N VAL A 29 -11.63 -5.52 15.65
CA VAL A 29 -11.35 -4.34 16.46
C VAL A 29 -10.24 -3.53 15.82
N ASN A 30 -10.51 -2.24 15.59
CA ASN A 30 -9.53 -1.29 15.08
C ASN A 30 -8.74 -0.67 16.22
N SER A 31 -7.42 -0.65 16.11
CA SER A 31 -6.53 0.02 17.06
C SER A 31 -5.40 0.74 16.34
N MET A 32 -4.91 1.84 16.95
CA MET A 32 -3.77 2.56 16.42
C MET A 32 -2.52 1.69 16.54
N ARG A 33 -1.86 1.43 15.41
CA ARG A 33 -0.61 0.68 15.31
C ARG A 33 0.61 1.56 15.58
N CYS A 34 0.68 2.72 14.95
CA CYS A 34 1.69 3.75 15.18
C CYS A 34 1.29 5.08 14.50
N ILE A 35 1.98 6.15 14.86
CA ILE A 35 1.91 7.45 14.19
C ILE A 35 3.11 7.58 13.26
N LEU A 36 2.85 8.09 12.05
CA LEU A 36 3.88 8.43 11.09
C LEU A 36 4.27 9.91 11.26
N PRO A 37 5.53 10.22 11.59
CA PRO A 37 5.93 11.58 11.96
C PRO A 37 6.07 12.53 10.76
N GLN A 38 5.97 12.02 9.52
CA GLN A 38 6.02 12.85 8.32
C GLN A 38 4.74 13.69 8.17
N THR A 39 4.86 14.80 7.44
CA THR A 39 3.70 15.58 7.01
C THR A 39 3.26 15.12 5.62
N PHE A 40 2.00 14.71 5.50
CA PHE A 40 1.43 14.17 4.28
C PHE A 40 0.60 15.22 3.54
N LEU A 41 1.07 15.59 2.34
CA LEU A 41 0.45 16.60 1.49
C LEU A 41 -0.16 15.98 0.23
N ASP A 42 -1.16 16.62 -0.33
CA ASP A 42 -1.77 16.27 -1.61
C ASP A 42 -0.98 16.81 -2.81
N ALA A 43 -1.46 16.54 -4.02
CA ALA A 43 -0.82 17.00 -5.26
C ALA A 43 -0.76 18.54 -5.38
N LYS A 44 -1.56 19.27 -4.60
CA LYS A 44 -1.61 20.74 -4.55
C LYS A 44 -0.79 21.33 -3.40
N ASN A 45 -0.05 20.50 -2.66
CA ASN A 45 0.70 20.87 -1.45
C ASN A 45 -0.18 21.25 -0.23
N HIS A 46 -1.46 20.88 -0.22
CA HIS A 46 -2.27 21.04 0.97
C HIS A 46 -2.17 19.81 1.87
N PRO A 47 -2.24 19.96 3.21
CA PRO A 47 -2.35 18.81 4.09
C PRO A 47 -3.55 17.94 3.72
N HIS A 48 -3.33 16.63 3.60
CA HIS A 48 -4.42 15.69 3.41
C HIS A 48 -5.38 15.74 4.62
N ASN A 49 -6.68 15.60 4.38
CA ASN A 49 -7.67 15.56 5.45
C ASN A 49 -8.78 14.54 5.18
N HIS A 50 -8.89 13.48 5.99
CA HIS A 50 -9.77 12.33 5.74
C HIS A 50 -9.38 11.52 4.49
N THR A 51 -8.09 11.26 4.34
CA THR A 51 -7.56 10.33 3.31
C THR A 51 -7.34 8.97 3.96
N LEU A 52 -7.79 7.89 3.30
CA LEU A 52 -7.70 6.52 3.82
C LEU A 52 -7.17 5.59 2.73
N CYS A 53 -6.01 4.99 3.00
CA CYS A 53 -5.36 4.00 2.14
C CYS A 53 -5.37 2.62 2.80
N ASP A 54 -5.39 1.57 1.98
CA ASP A 54 -5.14 0.19 2.41
C ASP A 54 -3.66 -0.15 2.19
N GLY A 55 -3.03 -0.84 3.15
CA GLY A 55 -1.61 -1.13 3.10
C GLY A 55 -1.22 -2.39 3.87
N ILE A 56 0.01 -2.83 3.65
CA ILE A 56 0.66 -3.89 4.44
C ILE A 56 2.02 -3.39 4.90
N ILE A 57 2.33 -3.58 6.17
CA ILE A 57 3.68 -3.41 6.72
C ILE A 57 4.47 -4.69 6.47
N VAL A 58 5.58 -4.58 5.74
CA VAL A 58 6.53 -5.67 5.50
C VAL A 58 7.85 -5.40 6.21
N HIS A 59 8.56 -6.47 6.55
CA HIS A 59 9.91 -6.41 7.08
C HIS A 59 10.91 -6.66 5.94
N GLU A 60 11.66 -5.63 5.57
CA GLU A 60 12.70 -5.68 4.53
C GLU A 60 13.99 -6.30 5.06
N LYS A 61 13.95 -7.60 5.35
CA LYS A 61 15.02 -8.37 6.02
C LYS A 61 16.34 -8.43 5.25
N LYS A 62 16.30 -8.31 3.92
CA LYS A 62 17.52 -8.34 3.07
C LYS A 62 18.24 -6.99 2.99
N LEU A 63 17.68 -5.92 3.56
CA LEU A 63 18.35 -4.62 3.64
C LEU A 63 19.29 -4.57 4.85
N ASN A 64 20.31 -3.71 4.79
CA ASN A 64 21.24 -3.47 5.88
C ASN A 64 21.29 -1.98 6.23
N PRO A 65 20.74 -1.54 7.38
CA PRO A 65 20.00 -2.35 8.36
C PRO A 65 18.61 -2.80 7.83
N PRO A 66 18.02 -3.87 8.40
CA PRO A 66 16.63 -4.22 8.13
C PRO A 66 15.68 -3.10 8.56
N ILE A 67 14.59 -2.91 7.82
CA ILE A 67 13.59 -1.88 8.11
C ILE A 67 12.16 -2.39 7.97
N LEU A 68 11.22 -1.69 8.60
CA LEU A 68 9.80 -1.81 8.29
C LEU A 68 9.42 -0.85 7.15
N ARG A 69 8.73 -1.38 6.15
CA ARG A 69 8.18 -0.62 5.02
C ARG A 69 6.67 -0.79 4.96
N LEU A 70 5.96 0.31 4.81
CA LEU A 70 4.54 0.30 4.43
C LEU A 70 4.42 0.22 2.92
N LEU A 71 3.78 -0.84 2.41
CA LEU A 71 3.37 -0.96 1.01
C LEU A 71 1.90 -0.59 0.89
N LEU A 72 1.60 0.51 0.21
CA LEU A 72 0.23 0.89 -0.13
C LEU A 72 -0.31 -0.02 -1.24
N LEU A 73 -1.54 -0.48 -1.05
CA LEU A 73 -2.22 -1.46 -1.89
C LEU A 73 -3.34 -0.82 -2.70
N ASP A 74 -4.09 0.10 -2.08
CA ASP A 74 -5.28 0.74 -2.63
C ASP A 74 -5.59 2.06 -1.86
N VAL A 75 -6.54 2.83 -2.36
CA VAL A 75 -7.05 4.05 -1.70
C VAL A 75 -8.57 4.06 -1.71
N LEU A 76 -9.17 4.32 -0.55
CA LEU A 76 -10.62 4.30 -0.35
C LEU A 76 -11.18 5.72 -0.32
N TYR A 77 -10.44 6.65 0.27
CA TYR A 77 -10.79 8.05 0.38
C TYR A 77 -9.59 8.96 0.13
N ILE A 78 -9.82 10.10 -0.52
CA ILE A 78 -8.85 11.18 -0.65
C ILE A 78 -9.56 12.48 -0.30
N ASN A 79 -9.06 13.17 0.71
CA ASN A 79 -9.59 14.46 1.16
C ASN A 79 -11.12 14.44 1.41
N GLY A 80 -11.62 13.37 2.05
CA GLY A 80 -13.04 13.15 2.32
C GLY A 80 -13.86 12.63 1.13
N MET A 81 -13.33 12.65 -0.10
CA MET A 81 -14.01 12.09 -1.28
C MET A 81 -13.85 10.57 -1.31
N SER A 82 -14.97 9.85 -1.46
CA SER A 82 -14.97 8.39 -1.58
C SER A 82 -14.61 7.94 -3.00
N LEU A 83 -13.65 7.02 -3.12
CA LEU A 83 -13.23 6.41 -4.40
C LEU A 83 -13.68 4.95 -4.55
N LYS A 84 -14.38 4.40 -3.56
CA LYS A 84 -14.68 2.96 -3.44
C LYS A 84 -15.39 2.36 -4.65
N THR A 85 -16.31 3.11 -5.25
CA THR A 85 -17.12 2.67 -6.39
C THR A 85 -16.36 2.73 -7.71
N LEU A 86 -15.23 3.43 -7.75
CA LEU A 86 -14.39 3.51 -8.94
C LEU A 86 -13.68 2.17 -9.20
N PRO A 87 -13.38 1.85 -10.45
CA PRO A 87 -12.50 0.74 -10.81
C PRO A 87 -11.15 0.79 -10.08
N PHE A 88 -10.59 -0.36 -9.72
CA PHE A 88 -9.27 -0.49 -9.07
C PHE A 88 -8.19 0.36 -9.77
N VAL A 89 -8.10 0.32 -11.10
CA VAL A 89 -7.09 1.10 -11.84
C VAL A 89 -7.20 2.60 -11.59
N GLN A 90 -8.42 3.13 -11.48
CA GLN A 90 -8.65 4.55 -11.21
C GLN A 90 -8.26 4.91 -9.78
N ARG A 91 -8.55 4.03 -8.81
CA ARG A 91 -8.12 4.20 -7.41
C ARG A 91 -6.59 4.20 -7.31
N ILE A 92 -5.91 3.27 -7.97
CA ILE A 92 -4.44 3.23 -8.02
C ILE A 92 -3.85 4.49 -8.69
N HIS A 93 -4.46 4.96 -9.77
CA HIS A 93 -4.02 6.21 -10.40
C HIS A 93 -4.13 7.39 -9.42
N ALA A 94 -5.24 7.50 -8.70
CA ALA A 94 -5.45 8.52 -7.69
C ALA A 94 -4.46 8.38 -6.51
N LEU A 95 -4.25 7.17 -5.99
CA LEU A 95 -3.26 6.87 -4.94
C LEU A 95 -1.85 7.35 -5.34
N LYS A 96 -1.44 7.04 -6.57
CA LYS A 96 -0.14 7.46 -7.08
C LYS A 96 -0.02 8.97 -7.15
N LYS A 97 -0.99 9.61 -7.80
CA LYS A 97 -0.98 11.05 -8.05
C LYS A 97 -1.08 11.87 -6.77
N GLU A 98 -2.03 11.55 -5.90
CA GLU A 98 -2.40 12.40 -4.76
C GLU A 98 -1.60 12.07 -3.49
N VAL A 99 -1.06 10.86 -3.35
CA VAL A 99 -0.40 10.40 -2.12
C VAL A 99 1.06 10.03 -2.36
N LEU A 100 1.32 8.99 -3.17
CA LEU A 100 2.66 8.42 -3.29
C LEU A 100 3.69 9.37 -3.90
N ASN A 101 3.34 10.04 -4.99
CA ASN A 101 4.25 10.99 -5.64
C ASN A 101 4.71 12.05 -4.64
N LYS A 102 3.78 12.55 -3.81
CA LYS A 102 4.11 13.59 -2.85
C LYS A 102 4.97 13.11 -1.70
N ILE A 103 4.75 11.88 -1.24
CA ILE A 103 5.63 11.21 -0.26
C ILE A 103 7.05 11.10 -0.83
N HIS A 104 7.19 10.69 -2.10
CA HIS A 104 8.50 10.55 -2.73
C HIS A 104 9.21 11.89 -2.95
N GLU A 105 8.50 12.92 -3.42
CA GLU A 105 9.04 14.28 -3.59
C GLU A 105 9.58 14.86 -2.28
N ARG A 106 8.91 14.56 -1.16
CA ARG A 106 9.30 15.06 0.18
C ARG A 106 10.28 14.16 0.92
N LYS A 107 10.70 13.04 0.33
CA LYS A 107 11.50 12.00 1.02
C LYS A 107 12.77 12.56 1.68
N GLU A 108 13.52 13.40 0.98
CA GLU A 108 14.75 13.99 1.53
C GLU A 108 14.45 15.06 2.59
N LEU A 109 13.38 15.82 2.44
CA LEU A 109 12.96 16.83 3.42
C LEU A 109 12.48 16.20 4.74
N GLU A 110 11.82 15.04 4.67
CA GLU A 110 11.28 14.33 5.83
C GLU A 110 12.22 13.21 6.32
N LYS A 111 13.48 13.18 5.85
CA LYS A 111 14.42 12.09 6.09
C LYS A 111 14.71 11.88 7.57
N GLU A 112 14.97 12.95 8.32
CA GLU A 112 15.27 12.87 9.77
C GLU A 112 14.10 12.29 10.56
N LYS A 113 12.88 12.80 10.32
CA LYS A 113 11.66 12.26 10.95
C LYS A 113 11.46 10.79 10.59
N THR A 114 11.72 10.43 9.33
CA THR A 114 11.61 9.05 8.85
C THR A 114 12.66 8.13 9.51
N GLN A 115 13.87 8.61 9.75
CA GLN A 115 14.91 7.87 10.46
C GLN A 115 14.58 7.63 11.93
N GLN A 116 13.68 8.40 12.53
CA GLN A 116 13.20 8.19 13.91
C GLN A 116 11.93 7.34 13.98
N ALA A 117 11.12 7.30 12.90
CA ALA A 117 9.87 6.54 12.82
C ALA A 117 10.06 5.02 12.94
N GLU A 118 9.07 4.27 13.41
CA GLU A 118 9.12 2.80 13.35
C GLU A 118 9.11 2.30 11.89
N VAL A 119 8.22 2.85 11.06
CA VAL A 119 8.16 2.58 9.62
C VAL A 119 9.07 3.56 8.88
N LYS A 120 10.15 3.04 8.28
CA LYS A 120 11.23 3.85 7.66
C LYS A 120 11.01 4.14 6.18
N SER A 121 10.00 3.53 5.57
CA SER A 121 9.75 3.65 4.14
C SER A 121 8.27 3.44 3.85
N ILE A 122 7.74 4.24 2.93
CA ILE A 122 6.41 4.06 2.37
C ILE A 122 6.60 3.89 0.87
N GLY A 123 5.95 2.89 0.30
CA GLY A 123 6.01 2.57 -1.12
C GLY A 123 4.69 2.02 -1.62
N TYR A 124 4.68 1.57 -2.86
CA TYR A 124 3.51 1.00 -3.52
C TYR A 124 3.74 -0.46 -3.85
N ARG A 125 2.72 -1.29 -3.66
CA ARG A 125 2.71 -2.63 -4.24
C ARG A 125 2.41 -2.53 -5.73
N GLU A 126 3.47 -2.51 -6.54
CA GLU A 126 3.33 -2.43 -8.00
C GLU A 126 2.44 -3.53 -8.58
N CYS A 127 1.67 -3.15 -9.60
CA CYS A 127 0.70 -4.02 -10.25
C CYS A 127 0.92 -3.99 -11.75
N TRP A 128 0.80 -5.14 -12.40
CA TRP A 128 1.06 -5.32 -13.82
C TRP A 128 -0.13 -5.99 -14.54
N PRO A 129 -0.16 -5.95 -15.89
CA PRO A 129 -1.08 -6.77 -16.66
C PRO A 129 -0.86 -8.27 -16.39
N ILE A 130 -1.89 -9.08 -16.63
CA ILE A 130 -1.89 -10.51 -16.23
C ILE A 130 -0.89 -11.36 -17.02
N ASP A 131 -0.49 -10.93 -18.21
CA ASP A 131 0.53 -11.58 -19.03
C ASP A 131 1.94 -11.53 -18.40
N GLN A 132 2.16 -10.68 -17.39
CA GLN A 132 3.44 -10.58 -16.67
C GLN A 132 3.60 -11.62 -15.56
N LEU A 133 2.65 -12.53 -15.35
CA LEU A 133 2.69 -13.55 -14.29
C LEU A 133 4.02 -14.33 -14.24
N LYS A 134 4.51 -14.78 -15.40
CA LYS A 134 5.78 -15.53 -15.51
C LYS A 134 6.97 -14.68 -15.05
N LYS A 135 7.04 -13.42 -15.48
CA LYS A 135 8.09 -12.47 -15.08
C LYS A 135 8.06 -12.16 -13.57
N ILE A 136 6.85 -12.02 -13.00
CA ILE A 136 6.71 -11.85 -11.56
C ILE A 136 7.27 -13.07 -10.83
N LYS A 137 6.85 -14.29 -11.20
CA LYS A 137 7.31 -15.54 -10.56
C LYS A 137 8.83 -15.72 -10.65
N GLN A 138 9.40 -15.53 -11.84
CA GLN A 138 10.79 -15.89 -12.13
C GLN A 138 11.79 -14.79 -11.78
N SER A 139 11.40 -13.51 -11.82
CA SER A 139 12.31 -12.39 -11.62
C SER A 139 12.00 -11.58 -10.36
N LEU A 140 10.74 -11.19 -10.18
CA LEU A 140 10.37 -10.29 -9.08
C LEU A 140 10.42 -11.01 -7.73
N LEU A 141 9.74 -12.16 -7.57
CA LEU A 141 9.64 -12.82 -6.27
C LEU A 141 11.03 -13.15 -5.66
N PRO A 142 12.02 -13.67 -6.42
CA PRO A 142 13.36 -13.90 -5.90
C PRO A 142 14.09 -12.61 -5.48
N SER A 143 13.82 -11.49 -6.17
CA SER A 143 14.49 -10.21 -5.91
C SER A 143 13.89 -9.42 -4.74
N LEU A 144 12.71 -9.81 -4.22
CA LEU A 144 12.08 -9.11 -3.10
C LEU A 144 12.99 -9.14 -1.85
N THR A 145 12.99 -8.04 -1.12
CA THR A 145 13.74 -7.86 0.13
C THR A 145 12.95 -8.25 1.39
N HIS A 146 11.68 -8.64 1.22
CA HIS A 146 10.74 -9.13 2.23
C HIS A 146 10.10 -10.46 1.80
N ASP A 147 9.46 -11.13 2.75
CA ASP A 147 8.76 -12.40 2.51
C ASP A 147 7.47 -12.17 1.70
N ASN A 148 7.10 -13.17 0.91
CA ASN A 148 5.86 -13.15 0.11
C ASN A 148 5.17 -14.51 0.14
N ASP A 149 3.87 -14.50 -0.13
CA ASP A 149 3.02 -15.69 -0.24
C ASP A 149 2.66 -16.03 -1.69
N GLY A 150 3.48 -15.59 -2.66
CA GLY A 150 3.29 -15.85 -4.09
C GLY A 150 2.72 -14.64 -4.84
N ILE A 151 1.73 -14.91 -5.69
CA ILE A 151 1.16 -13.92 -6.63
C ILE A 151 -0.31 -13.68 -6.30
N SER A 152 -0.71 -12.42 -6.27
CA SER A 152 -2.10 -11.99 -6.22
C SER A 152 -2.58 -11.58 -7.61
N VAL A 153 -3.82 -11.95 -7.94
CA VAL A 153 -4.51 -11.57 -9.18
C VAL A 153 -5.82 -10.91 -8.80
N PHE A 154 -6.16 -9.84 -9.51
CA PHE A 154 -7.36 -9.06 -9.22
C PHE A 154 -7.97 -8.44 -10.47
N ASP A 155 -9.29 -8.25 -10.44
CA ASP A 155 -10.03 -7.58 -11.50
C ASP A 155 -9.79 -6.06 -11.44
N ALA A 156 -9.20 -5.55 -12.52
CA ALA A 156 -8.85 -4.14 -12.66
C ALA A 156 -10.08 -3.21 -12.70
N LYS A 157 -11.25 -3.77 -13.06
CA LYS A 157 -12.52 -3.06 -13.17
C LYS A 157 -13.37 -3.13 -11.90
N ALA A 158 -12.96 -3.94 -10.91
CA ALA A 158 -13.74 -4.14 -9.71
C ALA A 158 -13.74 -2.90 -8.79
N PRO A 159 -14.89 -2.57 -8.19
CA PRO A 159 -14.94 -1.63 -7.06
C PRO A 159 -14.24 -2.22 -5.83
N TYR A 160 -14.00 -1.39 -4.82
CA TYR A 160 -13.54 -1.83 -3.51
C TYR A 160 -14.71 -2.46 -2.75
N VAL A 161 -14.47 -3.56 -2.06
CA VAL A 161 -15.49 -4.28 -1.26
C VAL A 161 -15.09 -4.36 0.21
N TYR A 162 -16.07 -4.36 1.10
CA TYR A 162 -15.87 -4.42 2.55
C TYR A 162 -16.25 -5.80 3.11
N GLY A 163 -15.57 -6.16 4.20
CA GLY A 163 -15.91 -7.33 5.02
C GLY A 163 -15.96 -8.61 4.20
N ASP A 164 -17.06 -9.35 4.36
CA ASP A 164 -17.24 -10.69 3.80
C ASP A 164 -17.75 -10.70 2.35
N THR A 165 -17.86 -9.53 1.72
CA THR A 165 -18.22 -9.46 0.30
C THR A 165 -17.10 -10.05 -0.54
N GLU A 166 -17.43 -11.00 -1.43
CA GLU A 166 -16.43 -11.63 -2.29
C GLU A 166 -15.65 -10.59 -3.09
N SER A 167 -14.36 -10.46 -2.75
CA SER A 167 -13.44 -9.64 -3.50
C SER A 167 -13.03 -10.37 -4.78
N ARG A 168 -12.92 -9.64 -5.89
CA ARG A 168 -12.31 -10.16 -7.13
C ARG A 168 -10.80 -10.13 -7.03
N TYR A 169 -10.29 -10.66 -5.92
CA TYR A 169 -8.89 -10.75 -5.55
C TYR A 169 -8.62 -12.18 -5.08
N TRP A 170 -7.66 -12.85 -5.71
CA TRP A 170 -7.31 -14.22 -5.36
C TRP A 170 -5.80 -14.44 -5.42
N LYS A 171 -5.34 -15.41 -4.63
CA LYS A 171 -3.99 -15.95 -4.74
C LYS A 171 -3.92 -16.87 -5.94
N TYR A 172 -2.94 -16.64 -6.81
CA TYR A 172 -2.67 -17.52 -7.94
C TYR A 172 -1.98 -18.81 -7.46
N VAL A 173 -2.49 -19.96 -7.89
CA VAL A 173 -2.01 -21.30 -7.50
C VAL A 173 -1.59 -22.17 -8.70
N GLY A 174 -1.57 -21.62 -9.91
CA GLY A 174 -1.23 -22.39 -11.10
C GLY A 174 0.28 -22.56 -11.32
N ASP A 175 0.63 -23.56 -12.12
CA ASP A 175 1.98 -23.71 -12.66
C ASP A 175 2.18 -22.75 -13.84
N LEU A 176 3.38 -22.17 -13.89
CA LEU A 176 3.81 -21.19 -14.90
C LEU A 176 5.12 -21.70 -15.49
N ASP A 177 5.08 -22.93 -16.02
CA ASP A 177 6.20 -23.55 -16.71
C ASP A 177 6.41 -22.89 -18.10
#